data_AF-A0A517TBG4-F1
#
_entry.id   AF-A0A517TBG4-F1
#
_cell.length_a   1.000
_cell.length_b   1.000
_cell.length_c   1.000
_cell.angle_alpha   90.00
_cell.angle_beta   90.00
_cell.angle_gamma   90.00
#
_symmetry.space_group_name_H-M   'P 1'
#
loop_
_entity.id
_entity.type
_entity.pdbx_description
1 polymer ?
#
loop_
_entity_poly.entity_id
_entity_poly.type
_entity_poly.pdbx_seq_one_letter_code
_entity_poly.pdbx_strand_id
1 'polypeptide(L)'
;MSLIANRVTEKDLREWLERGEHYGSSARISELELVAIQKPGWVQIFRFRAMAKHKTSETWEELCGLIRDDERKGCEVRLASSEEELYELFNQVSDGMLVTQRSELGILPTAFVMIGLFLVLLAGTVAVLSGGQ
;
A
#
# COMPACT_ATOMS: atom_id res chain seq x y z
N MET A 1 -8.69 -9.87 2.81
CA MET A 1 -7.46 -10.64 2.54
C MET A 1 -6.50 -10.40 3.70
N SER A 2 -6.06 -11.45 4.40
CA SER A 2 -5.05 -11.30 5.45
C SER A 2 -3.72 -10.93 4.78
N LEU A 3 -3.29 -9.67 4.89
CA LEU A 3 -1.88 -9.35 4.67
C LEU A 3 -1.06 -10.24 5.59
N ILE A 4 0.07 -10.74 5.12
CA ILE A 4 1.07 -11.40 5.97
C ILE A 4 1.56 -10.32 6.93
N ALA A 5 0.96 -10.27 8.13
CA ALA A 5 1.32 -9.30 9.15
C ALA A 5 2.71 -9.68 9.68
N ASN A 6 3.73 -8.90 9.33
CA ASN A 6 5.02 -9.00 9.99
C ASN A 6 4.87 -8.51 11.43
N ARG A 7 4.62 -9.45 12.34
CA ARG A 7 4.35 -9.17 13.75
C ARG A 7 5.50 -8.44 14.45
N VAL A 8 6.74 -8.65 13.99
CA VAL A 8 7.92 -7.98 14.55
C VAL A 8 7.89 -6.51 14.14
N THR A 9 7.80 -6.23 12.84
CA THR A 9 7.72 -4.85 12.34
C THR A 9 6.48 -4.11 12.86
N GLU A 10 5.35 -4.80 13.02
CA GLU A 10 4.15 -4.21 13.63
C GLU A 10 4.41 -3.78 15.07
N LYS A 11 5.08 -4.64 15.85
CA LYS A 11 5.47 -4.33 17.23
C LYS A 11 6.43 -3.15 17.26
N ASP A 12 7.43 -3.12 16.39
CA ASP A 12 8.41 -2.03 16.32
C ASP A 12 7.75 -0.69 15.95
N LEU A 13 6.77 -0.70 15.03
CA LEU A 13 5.98 0.48 14.71
C LEU A 13 5.18 0.97 15.93
N ARG A 14 4.55 0.06 16.67
CA ARG A 14 3.82 0.42 17.90
C ARG A 14 4.76 1.01 18.95
N GLU A 15 5.93 0.43 19.16
CA GLU A 15 6.94 0.95 20.08
C GLU A 15 7.50 2.31 19.61
N TRP A 16 7.62 2.52 18.31
CA TRP A 16 8.01 3.82 17.75
C TRP A 16 6.95 4.88 18.01
N LEU A 17 5.67 4.57 17.74
CA LEU A 17 4.54 5.46 18.04
C LEU A 17 4.50 5.81 19.53
N GLU A 18 4.61 4.80 20.40
CA GLU A 18 4.57 4.97 21.85
C GLU A 18 5.71 5.86 22.38
N ARG A 19 6.87 5.87 21.73
CA ARG A 19 7.98 6.78 22.07
C ARG A 19 7.79 8.19 21.52
N GLY A 20 7.00 8.35 20.46
CA GLY A 20 6.69 9.63 19.84
C GLY A 20 5.46 10.32 20.45
N GLU A 21 4.75 11.05 19.60
CA GLU A 21 3.60 11.89 19.98
C GLU A 21 2.27 11.14 19.97
N HIS A 22 2.25 9.83 19.67
CA HIS A 22 1.04 9.03 19.52
C HIS A 22 0.99 7.86 20.50
N TYR A 23 -0.20 7.36 20.79
CA TYR A 23 -0.39 6.14 21.60
C TYR A 23 -0.25 4.88 20.74
N GLY A 24 0.88 4.19 20.84
CA GLY A 24 1.19 3.00 20.05
C GLY A 24 0.40 1.76 20.43
N SER A 25 0.13 1.59 21.73
CA SER A 25 -0.72 0.49 22.25
C SER A 25 -2.14 0.49 21.69
N SER A 26 -2.69 1.67 21.39
CA SER A 26 -4.05 1.86 20.87
C SER A 26 -4.12 1.99 19.34
N ALA A 27 -2.97 2.05 18.66
CA ALA A 27 -2.90 2.28 17.23
C ALA A 27 -3.56 1.13 16.45
N ARG A 28 -4.26 1.47 15.37
CA ARG A 28 -4.87 0.52 14.44
C ARG A 28 -4.11 0.54 13.13
N ILE A 29 -3.33 -0.50 12.88
CA ILE A 29 -2.51 -0.62 11.67
C ILE A 29 -3.38 -1.28 10.61
N SER A 30 -3.73 -0.51 9.57
CA SER A 30 -4.59 -0.96 8.47
C SER A 30 -3.79 -1.57 7.32
N GLU A 31 -2.55 -1.12 7.13
CA GLU A 31 -1.64 -1.60 6.10
C GLU A 31 -0.22 -1.73 6.68
N LEU A 32 0.45 -2.83 6.34
CA LEU A 32 1.87 -3.04 6.59
C LEU A 32 2.40 -4.01 5.53
N GLU A 33 3.04 -3.49 4.48
CA GLU A 33 3.43 -4.25 3.28
C GLU A 33 4.93 -4.10 2.98
N LEU A 34 5.61 -5.21 2.72
CA LEU A 34 6.99 -5.20 2.22
C LEU A 34 7.02 -4.70 0.77
N VAL A 35 7.68 -3.56 0.54
CA VAL A 35 7.75 -2.89 -0.76
C VAL A 35 9.14 -2.92 -1.39
N ALA A 36 10.21 -3.08 -0.61
CA ALA A 36 11.55 -3.26 -1.16
C ALA A 36 12.49 -4.06 -0.25
N ILE A 37 13.51 -4.69 -0.84
CA ILE A 37 14.56 -5.43 -0.12
C ILE A 37 15.95 -5.23 -0.76
N GLN A 38 16.99 -5.03 0.06
CA GLN A 38 18.38 -4.90 -0.38
C GLN A 38 19.09 -6.26 -0.31
N LYS A 39 20.00 -6.55 -1.26
CA LYS A 39 20.85 -7.75 -1.19
C LYS A 39 22.11 -7.51 -0.35
N PRO A 40 22.57 -8.48 0.46
CA PRO A 40 21.84 -9.66 0.95
C PRO A 40 20.72 -9.21 1.92
N GLY A 41 19.56 -9.88 1.93
CA GLY A 41 18.21 -9.47 2.43
C GLY A 41 18.00 -8.82 3.82
N TRP A 42 19.02 -8.27 4.45
CA TRP A 42 19.04 -7.69 5.80
C TRP A 42 18.38 -6.33 5.90
N VAL A 43 18.19 -5.63 4.77
CA VAL A 43 17.51 -4.33 4.75
C VAL A 43 16.21 -4.47 3.98
N GLN A 44 15.11 -4.20 4.65
CA GLN A 44 13.76 -4.29 4.13
C GLN A 44 13.04 -2.96 4.32
N ILE A 45 12.19 -2.60 3.36
CA ILE A 45 11.34 -1.41 3.45
C ILE A 45 9.89 -1.86 3.45
N PHE A 46 9.17 -1.45 4.48
CA PHE A 46 7.73 -1.66 4.61
C PHE A 46 7.00 -0.34 4.45
N ARG A 47 5.91 -0.33 3.69
CA ARG A 47 4.93 0.76 3.69
C ARG A 47 3.87 0.47 4.74
N PHE A 48 3.40 1.50 5.45
CA PHE A 48 2.33 1.35 6.41
C PHE A 48 1.28 2.45 6.33
N ARG A 49 0.07 2.11 6.78
CA ARG A 49 -0.97 3.04 7.22
C ARG A 49 -1.46 2.64 8.60
N ALA A 50 -1.63 3.63 9.47
CA ALA A 50 -2.12 3.42 10.82
C ALA A 50 -3.00 4.59 11.26
N MET A 51 -4.05 4.29 12.02
CA MET A 51 -4.78 5.28 12.80
C MET A 51 -4.22 5.30 14.21
N ALA A 52 -3.76 6.44 14.70
CA ALA A 52 -3.23 6.56 16.05
C ALA A 52 -3.79 7.82 16.74
N LYS A 53 -4.01 7.72 18.06
CA LYS A 53 -4.43 8.87 18.86
C LYS A 53 -3.21 9.69 19.23
N HIS A 54 -3.20 10.98 18.90
CA HIS A 54 -2.16 11.91 19.30
C HIS A 54 -2.28 12.21 20.81
N LYS A 55 -1.16 12.26 21.52
CA LYS A 55 -1.10 12.38 22.99
C LYS A 55 -1.55 13.75 23.50
N THR A 56 -1.11 14.81 22.83
CA THR A 56 -1.41 16.20 23.21
C THR A 56 -2.80 16.67 22.78
N SER A 57 -3.15 16.51 21.50
CA SER A 57 -4.45 16.96 20.96
C SER A 57 -5.60 16.00 21.27
N GLU A 58 -5.30 14.77 21.67
CA GLU A 58 -6.27 13.68 21.85
C GLU A 58 -7.10 13.32 20.60
N THR A 59 -6.68 13.78 19.43
CA THR A 59 -7.34 13.49 18.15
C THR A 59 -6.82 12.19 17.54
N TRP A 60 -7.70 11.49 16.84
CA TRP A 60 -7.28 10.37 15.98
C TRP A 60 -6.76 10.91 14.66
N GLU A 61 -5.55 10.50 14.30
CA GLU A 61 -4.87 10.91 13.08
C GLU A 61 -4.57 9.68 12.23
N GLU A 62 -4.69 9.85 10.91
CA GLU A 62 -4.20 8.87 9.95
C GLU A 62 -2.72 9.16 9.68
N LEU A 63 -1.91 8.15 9.87
CA LEU A 63 -0.47 8.17 9.65
C LEU A 63 -0.16 7.25 8.48
N CYS A 64 0.60 7.75 7.51
CA CYS A 64 1.19 6.94 6.46
C CYS A 64 2.71 7.17 6.42
N GLY A 65 3.45 6.16 5.97
CA GLY A 65 4.89 6.25 5.98
C GLY A 65 5.61 4.98 5.55
N LEU A 66 6.92 5.02 5.72
CA LEU A 66 7.83 3.91 5.46
C LEU A 66 8.57 3.50 6.71
N ILE A 67 8.84 2.21 6.82
CA ILE A 67 9.70 1.61 7.82
C ILE A 67 10.87 0.98 7.09
N ARG A 68 12.08 1.44 7.38
CA ARG A 68 13.32 0.80 6.94
C ARG A 68 13.85 -0.05 8.09
N ASP A 69 13.75 -1.36 7.94
CA ASP A 69 14.24 -2.34 8.90
C ASP A 69 15.60 -2.88 8.43
N ASP A 70 16.65 -2.65 9.21
CA ASP A 70 17.99 -3.24 9.01
C ASP A 70 18.26 -4.17 10.19
N GLU A 71 18.30 -5.48 9.97
CA GLU A 71 18.45 -6.50 11.03
C GLU A 71 19.68 -6.27 11.93
N ARG A 72 20.67 -5.48 11.47
CA ARG A 72 21.90 -5.17 12.20
C ARG A 72 21.86 -3.85 12.97
N LYS A 73 20.97 -2.94 12.59
CA LYS A 73 20.91 -1.56 13.12
C LYS A 73 19.58 -1.21 13.78
N GLY A 74 18.53 -1.98 13.48
CA GLY A 74 17.17 -1.76 13.93
C GLY A 74 16.31 -1.03 12.90
N CYS A 75 15.20 -0.51 13.39
CA CYS A 75 14.09 0.01 12.62
C CYS A 75 14.09 1.55 12.60
N GLU A 76 13.98 2.13 11.41
CA GLU A 76 13.82 3.57 11.17
C GLU A 76 12.45 3.83 10.54
N VAL A 77 11.64 4.67 11.17
CA VAL A 77 10.30 5.03 10.69
C VAL A 77 10.31 6.46 10.17
N ARG A 78 9.71 6.68 9.00
CA ARG A 78 9.56 7.98 8.37
C ARG A 78 8.10 8.19 7.97
N LEU A 79 7.51 9.26 8.48
CA LEU A 79 6.14 9.67 8.14
C LEU A 79 6.13 10.48 6.85
N ALA A 80 5.02 10.40 6.13
CA ALA A 80 4.69 11.27 5.02
C ALA A 80 3.37 11.97 5.32
N SER A 81 3.24 13.21 4.87
CA SER A 81 2.03 14.03 5.01
C SER A 81 1.08 13.86 3.83
N SER A 82 1.60 13.37 2.70
CA SER A 82 0.85 13.14 1.47
C SER A 82 1.33 11.88 0.74
N GLU A 83 0.51 11.37 -0.18
CA GLU A 83 0.88 10.23 -1.03
C GLU A 83 2.04 10.58 -1.98
N GLU A 84 2.14 11.85 -2.40
CA GLU A 84 3.24 12.34 -3.24
C GLU A 84 4.57 12.33 -2.47
N GLU A 85 4.57 12.85 -1.25
CA GLU A 85 5.74 12.81 -0.36
C GLU A 85 6.14 11.36 -0.04
N LEU A 86 5.16 10.48 0.16
CA LEU A 86 5.41 9.05 0.38
C LEU A 86 6.11 8.41 -0.82
N TYR A 87 5.70 8.75 -2.04
CA TYR A 87 6.31 8.25 -3.27
C TYR A 87 7.74 8.79 -3.45
N GLU A 88 7.97 10.08 -3.21
CA GLU A 88 9.31 10.67 -3.24
C GLU A 88 10.25 10.02 -2.22
N LEU A 89 9.77 9.89 -0.98
CA LEU A 89 10.49 9.24 0.10
C LEU A 89 10.84 7.80 -0.28
N PHE A 90 9.87 7.06 -0.83
CA PHE A 90 10.07 5.69 -1.28
C PHE A 90 11.16 5.61 -2.35
N ASN A 91 11.13 6.45 -3.38
CA ASN A 91 12.15 6.45 -4.44
C ASN A 91 13.55 6.75 -3.87
N GLN A 92 13.64 7.64 -2.89
CA GLN A 92 14.90 7.96 -2.24
C GLN A 92 15.44 6.79 -1.41
N VAL A 93 14.60 6.15 -0.59
CA VAL A 93 15.06 5.08 0.32
C VAL A 93 15.25 3.74 -0.38
N SER A 94 14.58 3.52 -1.52
CA SER A 94 14.62 2.26 -2.27
C SER A 94 15.68 2.21 -3.37
N ASP A 95 16.51 3.26 -3.49
CA ASP A 95 17.55 3.32 -4.53
C ASP A 95 18.49 2.09 -4.46
N GLY A 96 18.64 1.41 -5.60
CA GLY A 96 19.41 0.18 -5.72
C GLY A 96 18.81 -1.07 -5.03
N MET A 97 17.57 -1.03 -4.55
CA MET A 97 16.88 -2.17 -3.94
C MET A 97 16.00 -2.94 -4.94
N LEU A 98 15.68 -4.19 -4.59
CA LEU A 98 14.66 -4.96 -5.30
C LEU A 98 13.28 -4.51 -4.81
N VAL A 99 12.51 -3.89 -5.70
CA VAL A 99 11.18 -3.36 -5.40
C VAL A 99 10.08 -4.34 -5.80
N THR A 100 9.04 -4.47 -4.97
CA THR A 100 7.84 -5.24 -5.34
C THR A 100 6.96 -4.39 -6.25
N GLN A 101 6.67 -4.88 -7.45
CA GLN A 101 5.63 -4.27 -8.30
C GLN A 101 4.31 -4.92 -7.95
N ARG A 102 3.55 -4.32 -7.04
CA ARG A 102 2.13 -4.64 -6.93
C ARG A 102 1.43 -3.89 -8.06
N SER A 103 1.28 -4.55 -9.22
CA SER A 103 0.35 -4.05 -10.22
C SER A 103 -1.01 -4.02 -9.56
N GLU A 104 -1.57 -2.83 -9.35
CA GLU A 104 -3.01 -2.68 -9.28
C GLU A 104 -3.51 -3.13 -10.65
N LEU A 105 -3.74 -4.44 -10.80
CA LEU A 105 -4.42 -4.97 -11.97
C LEU A 105 -5.85 -4.47 -11.83
N GLY A 106 -6.07 -3.23 -12.26
CA GLY A 106 -7.38 -2.63 -12.41
C GLY A 106 -8.13 -3.52 -13.38
N ILE A 107 -8.97 -4.40 -12.85
CA ILE A 107 -9.91 -5.23 -13.64
C ILE A 107 -11.01 -4.36 -14.27
N LEU A 108 -11.00 -3.04 -14.01
CA LEU A 108 -12.04 -2.12 -14.47
C LEU A 108 -11.99 -1.77 -15.98
N PRO A 109 -10.85 -1.52 -16.66
CA PRO A 109 -10.90 -1.15 -18.08
C PRO A 109 -11.23 -2.32 -19.01
N THR A 110 -10.82 -3.55 -18.67
CA THR A 110 -11.04 -4.73 -19.52
C THR A 110 -12.48 -5.21 -19.51
N ALA A 111 -13.18 -5.12 -18.38
CA ALA A 111 -14.58 -5.49 -18.30
C ALA A 111 -15.47 -4.60 -19.19
N PHE A 112 -15.23 -3.28 -19.21
CA PHE A 112 -15.96 -2.36 -20.09
C PHE A 112 -15.70 -2.62 -21.58
N VAL A 113 -14.45 -2.93 -21.96
CA VAL A 113 -14.11 -3.30 -23.35
C VAL A 113 -14.85 -4.59 -23.76
N MET A 114 -14.90 -5.59 -22.89
CA MET A 114 -15.59 -6.85 -23.17
C MET A 114 -17.12 -6.69 -23.25
N ILE A 115 -17.72 -5.87 -22.37
CA ILE A 115 -19.16 -5.56 -22.42
C ILE A 115 -19.51 -4.80 -23.70
N GLY A 116 -18.68 -3.83 -24.09
CA GLY A 116 -18.85 -3.09 -25.35
C GLY A 116 -18.79 -4.00 -26.58
N LEU A 117 -17.81 -4.90 -26.63
CA LEU A 117 -17.67 -5.86 -27.74
C LEU A 117 -18.88 -6.81 -27.82
N PHE A 118 -19.38 -7.26 -26.68
CA PHE A 118 -20.55 -8.15 -26.62
C PHE A 118 -21.82 -7.46 -27.14
N LEU A 119 -22.05 -6.19 -26.78
CA LEU A 119 -23.19 -5.42 -27.28
C LEU A 119 -23.14 -5.16 -28.78
N VAL A 120 -21.94 -4.90 -29.34
CA VAL A 120 -21.76 -4.73 -30.79
C VAL A 120 -22.06 -6.02 -31.54
N LEU A 121 -21.59 -7.17 -31.04
CA LEU A 121 -21.90 -8.47 -31.63
C LEU A 121 -23.40 -8.77 -31.58
N LEU A 122 -24.05 -8.49 -30.44
CA LEU A 122 -25.49 -8.75 -30.28
C LEU A 122 -26.32 -7.88 -31.24
N ALA A 123 -26.01 -6.58 -31.34
CA ALA A 123 -26.67 -5.68 -32.28
C ALA A 123 -26.44 -6.09 -33.75
N GLY A 124 -25.24 -6.56 -34.10
CA GLY A 124 -24.93 -7.09 -35.43
C GLY A 124 -25.79 -8.31 -35.78
N THR A 125 -25.96 -9.26 -34.85
CA THR A 125 -26.80 -10.45 -35.10
C THR A 125 -28.27 -10.12 -35.27
N VAL A 126 -28.81 -9.16 -34.51
CA VAL A 126 -30.21 -8.73 -34.64
C VAL A 126 -30.43 -8.01 -35.98
N ALA A 127 -29.51 -7.14 -36.39
CA ALA A 127 -29.61 -6.42 -37.67
C ALA A 127 -29.57 -7.36 -38.89
N VAL A 128 -28.72 -8.39 -38.85
CA VAL A 128 -28.63 -9.41 -39.90
C VAL A 128 -29.91 -10.27 -39.98
N LEU A 129 -30.56 -10.53 -38.85
CA LEU A 129 -31.83 -11.28 -38.81
C LEU A 129 -33.03 -10.43 -39.23
N SER A 130 -33.01 -9.12 -39.01
CA SER A 130 -34.12 -8.22 -39.39
C SER A 130 -34.06 -7.70 -40.84
N GLY A 131 -32.88 -7.72 -41.47
CA GLY A 131 -32.68 -7.21 -42.85
C GLY A 131 -32.88 -8.24 -43.96
N GLY A 132 -33.31 -9.47 -43.62
CA GLY A 132 -33.49 -10.59 -44.55
C GLY A 132 -34.93 -10.86 -44.99
N GLN A 133 -35.81 -9.84 -45.01
CA GLN A 133 -37.14 -9.90 -45.63
C GLN A 133 -37.23 -8.93 -46.81
#